data_AF-A0AAJ1PN46-F1
#
_entry.id   AF-A0AAJ1PN46-F1
#
_cell.length_a   1.000
_cell.length_b   1.000
_cell.length_c   1.000
_cell.angle_alpha   90.00
_cell.angle_beta   90.00
_cell.angle_gamma   90.00
#
_symmetry.space_group_name_H-M   'P 1'
#
loop_
_entity.id
_entity.type
_entity.pdbx_description
1 polymer ?
#
loop_
_entity_poly.entity_id
_entity_poly.type
_entity_poly.pdbx_seq_one_letter_code
_entity_poly.pdbx_strand_id
1 'polypeptide(L)'
;MITIDGAIGYGQVLRTAIALSALLLKPIRIFNIRKGRPKPGLLAQHLTGVKIAGEFCDAEIKGLEIGSTEVEFIPKELKVTDKKIDIGTAGQISL
;
A
#
# COMPACT_ATOMS: atom_id res chain seq x y z
N MET A 1 -6.47 12.37 9.18
CA MET A 1 -6.15 11.00 8.73
C MET A 1 -7.44 10.30 8.37
N ILE A 2 -7.54 9.71 7.18
CA ILE A 2 -8.76 9.00 6.70
C ILE A 2 -8.66 7.52 7.04
N THR A 3 -9.73 6.90 7.54
CA THR A 3 -9.80 5.47 7.83
C THR A 3 -10.59 4.73 6.75
N ILE A 4 -10.08 3.57 6.32
CA ILE A 4 -10.65 2.79 5.21
C ILE A 4 -10.74 1.32 5.63
N ASP A 5 -11.91 0.72 5.44
CA ASP A 5 -12.09 -0.72 5.63
C ASP A 5 -11.65 -1.49 4.37
N GLY A 6 -10.51 -2.17 4.45
CA GLY A 6 -9.92 -2.99 3.40
C GLY A 6 -10.56 -4.38 3.24
N ALA A 7 -11.61 -4.71 4.01
CA ALA A 7 -12.44 -5.87 3.74
C ALA A 7 -13.26 -5.67 2.45
N ILE A 8 -13.60 -4.42 2.13
CA ILE A 8 -14.31 -4.02 0.92
C ILE A 8 -13.28 -3.92 -0.21
N GLY A 9 -13.45 -4.68 -1.31
CA GLY A 9 -12.57 -4.61 -2.49
C GLY A 9 -11.13 -5.11 -2.31
N TYR A 10 -10.74 -5.58 -1.12
CA TYR A 10 -9.48 -6.30 -0.84
C TYR A 10 -8.22 -5.56 -1.33
N GLY A 11 -7.42 -6.19 -2.19
CA GLY A 11 -6.18 -5.60 -2.70
C GLY A 11 -6.39 -4.40 -3.62
N GLN A 12 -7.57 -4.26 -4.24
CA GLN A 12 -7.87 -3.12 -5.10
C GLN A 12 -8.05 -1.84 -4.29
N VAL A 13 -8.81 -1.89 -3.19
CA VAL A 13 -8.98 -0.74 -2.29
C VAL A 13 -7.65 -0.31 -1.70
N LEU A 14 -6.79 -1.26 -1.32
CA LEU A 14 -5.44 -0.96 -0.84
C LEU A 14 -4.64 -0.13 -1.87
N ARG A 15 -4.55 -0.61 -3.11
CA ARG A 15 -3.79 0.08 -4.17
C ARG A 15 -4.34 1.47 -4.46
N THR A 16 -5.64 1.58 -4.66
CA THR A 16 -6.29 2.86 -4.98
C THR A 16 -6.13 3.86 -3.84
N ALA A 17 -6.34 3.43 -2.59
CA ALA A 17 -6.23 4.30 -1.43
C ALA A 17 -4.79 4.81 -1.26
N ILE A 18 -3.79 3.94 -1.39
CA ILE A 18 -2.38 4.31 -1.27
C ILE A 18 -1.96 5.27 -2.39
N ALA A 19 -2.36 5.00 -3.64
CA ALA A 19 -2.07 5.89 -4.76
C ALA A 19 -2.70 7.29 -4.57
N LEU A 20 -3.98 7.35 -4.17
CA LEU A 20 -4.65 8.62 -3.87
C LEU A 20 -4.04 9.34 -2.67
N SER A 21 -3.65 8.61 -1.63
CA SER A 21 -2.97 9.18 -0.46
C SER A 21 -1.65 9.81 -0.86
N ALA A 22 -0.82 9.09 -1.62
CA ALA A 22 0.46 9.58 -2.13
C ALA A 22 0.29 10.81 -3.03
N LEU A 23 -0.69 10.81 -3.94
CA LEU A 23 -0.94 11.92 -4.86
C LEU A 23 -1.48 13.17 -4.14
N LEU A 24 -2.39 12.98 -3.19
CA LEU A 24 -3.06 14.06 -2.46
C LEU A 24 -2.30 14.52 -1.21
N LEU A 25 -1.21 13.83 -0.86
CA LEU A 25 -0.46 14.03 0.39
C LEU A 25 -1.37 13.99 1.64
N LYS A 26 -2.33 13.07 1.65
CA LYS A 26 -3.30 12.92 2.76
C LYS A 26 -3.06 11.61 3.50
N PRO A 27 -2.75 11.63 4.81
CA PRO A 27 -2.53 10.42 5.59
C PRO A 27 -3.76 9.52 5.66
N ILE A 28 -3.55 8.22 5.50
CA ILE A 28 -4.59 7.20 5.58
C ILE A 28 -4.21 6.04 6.51
N ARG A 29 -5.24 5.36 7.02
CA ARG A 29 -5.15 4.09 7.73
C ARG A 29 -6.11 3.10 7.09
N ILE A 30 -5.61 1.95 6.65
CA ILE A 30 -6.41 0.88 6.04
C ILE A 30 -6.37 -0.32 6.98
N PHE A 31 -7.52 -0.76 7.47
CA PHE A 31 -7.66 -1.92 8.37
C PHE A 31 -8.43 -3.06 7.70
N ASN A 32 -8.47 -4.26 8.30
CA ASN A 32 -9.09 -5.47 7.72
C ASN A 32 -8.59 -5.84 6.31
N ILE A 33 -7.34 -5.53 5.96
CA ILE A 33 -6.79 -5.78 4.62
C ILE A 33 -6.95 -7.25 4.26
N ARG A 34 -7.73 -7.52 3.21
CA ARG A 34 -7.95 -8.87 2.66
C ARG A 34 -8.55 -9.88 3.67
N LYS A 35 -9.24 -9.42 4.73
CA LYS A 35 -9.79 -10.25 5.82
C LYS A 35 -10.69 -11.41 5.36
N GLY A 36 -11.36 -11.28 4.20
CA GLY A 36 -12.22 -12.32 3.62
C GLY A 36 -11.55 -13.26 2.59
N ARG A 37 -10.22 -13.26 2.46
CA ARG A 37 -9.50 -14.11 1.50
C ARG A 37 -8.76 -15.25 2.22
N PRO A 38 -8.50 -16.40 1.55
CA PRO A 38 -7.82 -17.54 2.18
C PRO A 38 -6.46 -17.22 2.81
N LYS A 39 -5.75 -16.24 2.25
CA LYS A 39 -4.54 -15.65 2.84
C LYS A 39 -4.84 -14.17 3.10
N PRO A 40 -5.27 -13.76 4.31
CA PRO A 40 -5.54 -12.37 4.61
C PRO A 40 -4.25 -11.53 4.69
N GLY A 41 -4.41 -10.20 4.78
CA GLY A 41 -3.31 -9.26 4.89
C GLY A 41 -2.50 -9.02 3.61
N LEU A 42 -1.38 -8.31 3.77
CA LEU A 42 -0.45 -7.99 2.68
C LEU A 42 0.21 -9.27 2.13
N LEU A 43 0.38 -9.30 0.81
CA LEU A 43 1.21 -10.29 0.11
C LEU A 43 2.42 -9.56 -0.45
N ALA A 44 3.40 -10.29 -0.96
CA ALA A 44 4.63 -9.73 -1.55
C ALA A 44 4.35 -8.57 -2.53
N GLN A 45 3.39 -8.73 -3.45
CA GLN A 45 3.00 -7.68 -4.40
C GLN A 45 2.41 -6.43 -3.72
N HIS A 46 1.60 -6.61 -2.66
CA HIS A 46 0.98 -5.50 -1.94
C HIS A 46 2.03 -4.72 -1.15
N LEU A 47 2.88 -5.45 -0.43
CA LEU A 47 3.99 -4.88 0.34
C LEU A 47 4.91 -4.08 -0.58
N THR A 48 5.27 -4.67 -1.72
CA THR A 48 6.14 -4.02 -2.71
C THR A 48 5.50 -2.74 -3.25
N GLY A 49 4.23 -2.80 -3.70
CA GLY A 49 3.53 -1.63 -4.21
C GLY A 49 3.39 -0.49 -3.18
N VAL A 50 3.08 -0.82 -1.92
CA VAL A 50 2.98 0.16 -0.84
C VAL A 50 4.35 0.78 -0.52
N LYS A 51 5.40 -0.05 -0.47
CA LYS A 51 6.78 0.41 -0.26
C LYS A 51 7.20 1.42 -1.33
N ILE A 52 7.01 1.06 -2.60
CA ILE A 52 7.36 1.91 -3.76
C ILE A 52 6.57 3.22 -3.73
N ALA A 53 5.27 3.17 -3.44
CA ALA A 53 4.44 4.36 -3.35
C ALA A 53 4.95 5.32 -2.27
N GLY A 54 5.34 4.81 -1.10
CA GLY A 54 5.92 5.62 -0.03
C GLY A 54 7.27 6.22 -0.41
N GLU A 55 8.07 5.43 -1.12
CA GLU A 55 9.34 5.84 -1.70
C GLU A 55 9.22 7.00 -2.71
N PHE A 56 8.07 7.17 -3.36
CA PHE A 56 7.79 8.31 -4.24
C PHE A 56 7.32 9.55 -3.50
N CYS A 57 6.86 9.45 -2.25
CA CYS A 57 6.34 10.59 -1.49
C CYS A 57 6.97 10.78 -0.10
N ASP A 58 8.14 10.19 0.13
CA ASP A 58 8.86 10.13 1.41
C ASP A 58 7.95 9.76 2.61
N ALA A 59 7.07 8.77 2.41
CA ALA A 59 6.06 8.42 3.39
C ALA A 59 6.65 7.70 4.61
N GLU A 60 6.10 8.01 5.79
CA GLU A 60 6.18 7.12 6.94
C GLU A 60 5.10 6.04 6.81
N ILE A 61 5.48 4.76 6.97
CA ILE A 61 4.56 3.63 6.81
C ILE A 61 4.68 2.72 8.03
N LYS A 62 3.54 2.38 8.64
CA LYS A 62 3.45 1.38 9.72
C LYS A 62 2.67 0.15 9.26
N GLY A 63 3.06 -1.03 9.74
CA GLY A 63 2.43 -2.30 9.38
C GLY A 63 2.81 -2.83 7.99
N LEU A 64 3.95 -2.41 7.44
CA LEU A 64 4.43 -2.82 6.11
C LEU A 64 5.16 -4.16 6.15
N GLU A 65 4.42 -5.23 6.42
CA GLU A 65 4.96 -6.59 6.54
C GLU A 65 4.00 -7.62 5.95
N ILE A 66 4.54 -8.77 5.50
CA ILE A 66 3.72 -9.84 4.91
C ILE A 66 2.71 -10.34 5.95
N GLY A 67 1.45 -10.47 5.55
CA GLY A 67 0.36 -10.90 6.42
C GLY A 67 -0.27 -9.78 7.25
N SER A 68 0.30 -8.57 7.24
CA SER A 68 -0.30 -7.44 7.97
C SER A 68 -1.72 -7.16 7.46
N THR A 69 -2.66 -7.08 8.39
CA THR A 69 -4.06 -6.73 8.11
C THR A 69 -4.35 -5.24 8.25
N GLU A 70 -3.33 -4.44 8.55
CA GLU A 70 -3.46 -3.01 8.77
C GLU A 70 -2.22 -2.22 8.33
N VAL A 71 -2.43 -1.09 7.67
CA VAL A 71 -1.36 -0.19 7.24
C VAL A 71 -1.74 1.25 7.56
N GLU A 72 -0.82 1.98 8.20
CA GLU A 72 -0.84 3.45 8.23
C GLU A 72 0.14 3.96 7.18
N PHE A 73 -0.31 4.88 6.34
CA PHE A 73 0.49 5.48 5.29
C PHE A 73 0.40 7.01 5.40
N ILE A 74 1.54 7.63 5.70
CA ILE A 74 1.65 9.05 6.04
C ILE A 74 2.60 9.69 5.01
N PRO A 75 2.09 10.14 3.85
CA PRO A 75 2.90 10.77 2.81
C PRO A 75 3.37 12.16 3.25
N LYS A 76 4.54 12.59 2.75
CA LYS A 76 5.11 13.91 3.08
C LYS A 76 5.20 14.82 1.86
N GLU A 77 5.98 14.43 0.85
CA GLU A 77 6.27 15.25 -0.33
C GLU A 77 6.51 14.37 -1.55
N LEU A 78 5.79 14.63 -2.65
CA LEU A 78 5.91 13.85 -3.88
C LEU A 78 7.22 14.18 -4.63
N LYS A 79 8.09 13.18 -4.79
CA LYS A 79 9.38 13.22 -5.51
C LYS A 79 9.41 12.14 -6.59
N VAL A 80 8.95 12.51 -7.77
CA VAL A 80 8.95 11.60 -8.93
C VAL A 80 10.34 11.59 -9.55
N THR A 81 10.98 10.42 -9.53
CA THR A 81 12.29 10.16 -10.14
C THR A 81 12.27 8.80 -10.82
N ASP A 82 13.13 8.60 -11.82
CA ASP A 82 13.26 7.29 -12.46
C ASP A 82 13.71 6.25 -11.43
N LYS A 83 12.99 5.11 -11.38
CA LYS A 83 13.27 4.02 -10.46
C LYS A 83 13.30 2.68 -11.16
N LYS A 84 14.28 1.85 -10.79
CA LYS A 84 14.33 0.42 -11.11
C LYS A 84 13.85 -0.36 -9.90
N ILE A 85 12.87 -1.23 -10.11
CA ILE A 85 12.15 -1.92 -9.05
C ILE A 85 12.24 -3.42 -9.29
N ASP A 86 12.65 -4.17 -8.26
CA ASP A 86 12.61 -5.62 -8.25
C ASP A 86 11.54 -6.09 -7.25
N ILE A 87 10.55 -6.83 -7.75
CA ILE A 87 9.44 -7.36 -6.95
C ILE A 87 9.84 -8.64 -6.20
N GLY A 88 10.96 -9.27 -6.59
CA GLY A 88 11.53 -10.46 -5.95
C GLY A 88 10.67 -11.73 -6.03
N THR A 89 9.50 -11.66 -6.67
CA THR A 89 8.52 -12.75 -6.79
C THR A 89 7.80 -12.65 -8.13
N ALA A 90 6.99 -13.67 -8.49
CA ALA A 90 6.13 -13.67 -9.67
C ALA A 90 4.89 -12.74 -9.54
N GLY A 91 5.03 -11.60 -8.84
CA GLY A 91 3.96 -10.61 -8.70
C GLY A 91 3.60 -9.97 -10.05
N GLN A 92 2.35 -9.56 -10.21
CA GLN A 92 1.91 -8.87 -11.41
C GLN A 92 2.43 -7.43 -11.43
N ILE A 93 3.37 -7.14 -12.33
CA ILE A 93 4.04 -5.82 -12.45
C ILE A 93 3.05 -4.69 -12.72
N SER A 94 1.96 -4.96 -13.45
CA SER A 94 0.96 -3.95 -13.82
C SER A 94 0.01 -3.54 -12.69
N LEU A 95 0.10 -4.18 -11.52
CA LEU A 95 -0.79 -3.95 -10.37
C LEU A 95 -0.13 -3.11 -9.28
#